data_AF-A0A921ZVE3-F1
#
_entry.id   AF-A0A921ZVE3-F1
#
_cell.length_a   1.000
_cell.length_b   1.000
_cell.length_c   1.000
_cell.angle_alpha   90.00
_cell.angle_beta   90.00
_cell.angle_gamma   90.00
#
_symmetry.space_group_name_H-M   'P 1'
#
loop_
_entity.id
_entity.type
_entity.pdbx_description
1 polymer ?
#
loop_
_entity_poly.entity_id
_entity_poly.type
_entity_poly.pdbx_seq_one_letter_code
_entity_poly.pdbx_strand_id
1 'polypeptide(L)'
;MEVEQPVVYDEVKDKAVVDSKLLPPKLNNSINKIIIKEGYNSYELEHKQFCTKGGSYLGDLYEIDVKGVTKEGVKEINIFVKNIVQNEENLKILSIPNAYKTEMFAYKELYKVFNELQDEAAIPLQDRYKMVKSFEECNSEAIILENVARKDYKTVHRMDVISLNYAEVAFTAVSKISCTIIRNEGVETIVF
;
A
#
# COMPACT_ATOMS: atom_id res chain seq x y z
N MET A 1 7.80 -54.92 -1.50
CA MET A 1 7.27 -53.70 -2.12
C MET A 1 6.26 -53.13 -1.15
N GLU A 2 6.75 -52.33 -0.21
CA GLU A 2 5.90 -51.58 0.71
C GLU A 2 5.46 -50.30 0.00
N VAL A 3 4.15 -50.04 0.05
CA VAL A 3 3.49 -48.89 -0.56
C VAL A 3 3.49 -47.78 0.48
N GLU A 4 4.25 -46.71 0.25
CA GLU A 4 4.17 -45.49 1.07
C GLU A 4 2.78 -44.86 0.91
N GLN A 5 2.08 -44.69 2.03
CA GLN A 5 0.87 -43.87 2.12
C GLN A 5 1.25 -42.40 2.36
N PRO A 6 0.55 -41.43 1.75
CA PRO A 6 0.89 -40.03 1.84
C PRO A 6 0.54 -39.43 3.21
N VAL A 7 1.47 -38.63 3.74
CA VAL A 7 1.33 -37.86 4.97
C VAL A 7 0.23 -36.81 4.80
N VAL A 8 -0.85 -36.96 5.55
CA VAL A 8 -1.92 -35.98 5.71
C VAL A 8 -1.38 -34.84 6.58
N TYR A 9 -1.32 -33.62 6.04
CA TYR A 9 -1.01 -32.43 6.82
C TYR A 9 -2.28 -31.96 7.53
N ASP A 10 -2.27 -32.07 8.86
CA ASP A 10 -3.36 -31.66 9.73
C ASP A 10 -3.75 -30.18 9.54
N GLU A 11 -5.06 -29.99 9.43
CA GLU A 11 -5.77 -28.74 9.35
C GLU A 11 -5.46 -27.85 10.58
N VAL A 12 -4.96 -26.64 10.33
CA VAL A 12 -4.83 -25.62 11.37
C VAL A 12 -6.22 -25.18 11.79
N LYS A 13 -6.62 -25.60 13.00
CA LYS A 13 -7.91 -25.34 13.63
C LYS A 13 -8.27 -23.86 13.68
N ASP A 14 -9.44 -23.57 13.13
CA ASP A 14 -10.25 -22.37 13.36
C ASP A 14 -10.43 -22.04 14.84
N LYS A 15 -10.30 -20.75 15.17
CA LYS A 15 -11.29 -19.97 15.96
C LYS A 15 -10.84 -18.51 16.11
N ALA A 16 -11.51 -17.59 15.40
CA ALA A 16 -12.39 -16.59 16.00
C ALA A 16 -12.98 -15.64 14.95
N VAL A 17 -14.28 -15.82 14.71
CA VAL A 17 -15.32 -14.82 14.37
C VAL A 17 -14.95 -13.79 13.30
N VAL A 18 -15.02 -14.21 12.03
CA VAL A 18 -15.16 -13.30 10.90
C VAL A 18 -16.65 -12.97 10.73
N ASP A 19 -17.18 -12.09 11.57
CA ASP A 19 -18.46 -11.43 11.27
C ASP A 19 -18.15 -10.27 10.31
N SER A 20 -17.95 -10.60 9.04
CA SER A 20 -17.59 -9.64 8.00
C SER A 20 -18.61 -9.66 6.88
N LYS A 21 -19.04 -8.47 6.45
CA LYS A 21 -19.23 -8.27 5.01
C LYS A 21 -17.93 -8.71 4.34
N LEU A 22 -17.98 -9.86 3.68
CA LEU A 22 -16.85 -10.57 3.13
C LEU A 22 -16.01 -9.61 2.27
N LEU A 23 -14.72 -9.46 2.57
CA LEU A 23 -13.79 -8.87 1.61
C LEU A 23 -13.90 -9.65 0.29
N PRO A 24 -13.72 -9.00 -0.87
CA PRO A 24 -13.67 -9.71 -2.15
C PRO A 24 -12.70 -10.91 -2.08
N PRO A 25 -13.03 -12.09 -2.63
CA PRO A 25 -12.25 -13.31 -2.41
C PRO A 25 -10.75 -13.17 -2.75
N LYS A 26 -10.42 -12.45 -3.82
CA LYS A 26 -9.03 -12.18 -4.23
C LYS A 26 -8.29 -11.25 -3.25
N LEU A 27 -9.00 -10.26 -2.70
CA LEU A 27 -8.46 -9.42 -1.64
C LEU A 27 -8.20 -10.23 -0.38
N ASN A 28 -9.17 -11.06 0.05
CA ASN A 28 -9.02 -11.94 1.21
C ASN A 28 -7.78 -12.84 1.09
N ASN A 29 -7.57 -13.45 -0.09
CA ASN A 29 -6.38 -14.25 -0.35
C ASN A 29 -5.07 -13.45 -0.23
N SER A 30 -5.08 -12.18 -0.63
CA SER A 30 -3.90 -11.32 -0.57
C SER A 30 -3.59 -10.91 0.88
N ILE A 31 -4.63 -10.58 1.66
CA ILE A 31 -4.48 -10.27 3.10
C ILE A 31 -3.99 -11.52 3.87
N ASN A 32 -4.54 -12.70 3.59
CA ASN A 32 -4.08 -13.94 4.22
C ASN A 32 -2.60 -14.23 3.95
N LYS A 33 -2.12 -13.96 2.72
CA LYS A 33 -0.68 -14.08 2.41
C LYS A 33 0.17 -13.12 3.23
N ILE A 34 -0.28 -11.88 3.43
CA ILE A 34 0.39 -10.90 4.30
C ILE A 34 0.45 -11.44 5.74
N ILE A 35 -0.66 -11.92 6.28
CA ILE A 35 -0.73 -12.45 7.65
C ILE A 35 0.25 -13.61 7.85
N ILE A 36 0.28 -14.57 6.92
CA ILE A 36 1.19 -15.71 6.96
C ILE A 36 2.66 -15.24 6.90
N LYS A 37 2.97 -14.33 5.98
CA LYS A 37 4.33 -13.80 5.78
C LYS A 37 4.83 -12.99 6.98
N GLU A 38 3.94 -12.26 7.65
CA GLU A 38 4.25 -11.47 8.84
C GLU A 38 4.32 -12.34 10.13
N GLY A 39 3.98 -13.63 10.03
CA GLY A 39 4.24 -14.63 11.08
C GLY A 39 3.27 -14.60 12.25
N TYR A 40 2.00 -14.23 12.02
CA TYR A 40 0.97 -14.23 13.07
C TYR A 40 0.55 -15.65 13.44
N ASN A 41 0.61 -15.97 14.74
CA ASN A 41 0.13 -17.23 15.30
C ASN A 41 -1.35 -17.16 15.69
N SER A 42 -1.79 -15.99 16.16
CA SER A 42 -3.18 -15.66 16.47
C SER A 42 -3.41 -14.20 16.15
N TYR A 43 -4.53 -13.87 15.52
CA TYR A 43 -4.83 -12.50 15.11
C TYR A 43 -6.33 -12.20 15.18
N GLU A 44 -6.62 -10.91 15.32
CA GLU A 44 -7.91 -10.28 15.11
C GLU A 44 -7.79 -9.39 13.87
N LEU A 45 -8.78 -9.47 13.00
CA LEU A 45 -8.88 -8.67 11.78
C LEU A 45 -10.10 -7.78 11.87
N GLU A 46 -9.86 -6.48 11.90
CA GLU A 46 -10.89 -5.47 11.76
C GLU A 46 -10.80 -4.86 10.36
N HIS A 47 -11.92 -4.72 9.65
CA HIS A 47 -11.95 -4.01 8.38
C HIS A 47 -13.13 -3.07 8.29
N LYS A 48 -12.91 -1.98 7.57
CA LYS A 48 -13.91 -0.96 7.31
C LYS A 48 -13.83 -0.52 5.86
N GLN A 49 -14.92 -0.72 5.13
CA GLN A 49 -15.10 -0.06 3.85
C GLN A 49 -15.49 1.40 4.10
N PHE A 50 -14.89 2.32 3.35
CA PHE A 50 -15.27 3.72 3.41
C PHE A 50 -15.31 4.33 2.01
N CYS A 51 -16.15 5.36 1.86
CA CYS A 51 -16.25 6.14 0.65
C CYS A 51 -15.79 7.56 0.97
N THR A 52 -14.83 8.06 0.21
CA THR A 52 -14.51 9.49 0.23
C THR A 52 -15.59 10.20 -0.58
N LYS A 53 -16.19 11.28 -0.04
CA LYS A 53 -17.27 12.08 -0.66
C LYS A 53 -16.81 12.72 -1.99
N GLY A 54 -16.65 11.92 -3.04
CA GLY A 54 -16.14 12.30 -4.37
C GLY A 54 -14.75 11.77 -4.76
N GLY A 55 -14.03 11.05 -3.89
CA GLY A 55 -12.65 10.59 -4.16
C GLY A 55 -12.51 9.08 -4.48
N SER A 56 -13.57 8.29 -4.30
CA SER A 56 -13.58 6.84 -4.51
C SER A 56 -13.94 6.45 -5.95
N TYR A 57 -13.75 7.36 -6.91
CA TYR A 57 -14.28 7.21 -8.28
C TYR A 57 -13.69 6.00 -9.04
N LEU A 58 -12.51 5.54 -8.62
CA LEU A 58 -11.75 4.48 -9.29
C LEU A 58 -11.74 3.15 -8.50
N GLY A 59 -12.54 3.02 -7.44
CA GLY A 59 -12.59 1.78 -6.67
C GLY A 59 -13.14 1.92 -5.25
N ASP A 60 -13.33 0.78 -4.59
CA ASP A 60 -13.68 0.67 -3.18
C ASP A 60 -12.43 0.81 -2.32
N LEU A 61 -12.55 1.56 -1.22
CA LEU A 61 -11.47 1.76 -0.26
C LEU A 61 -11.77 0.99 1.01
N TYR A 62 -10.77 0.28 1.52
CA TYR A 62 -10.84 -0.44 2.79
C TYR A 62 -9.70 -0.02 3.69
N GLU A 63 -10.00 0.14 4.97
CA GLU A 63 -9.00 0.06 6.04
C GLU A 63 -9.08 -1.34 6.63
N ILE A 64 -7.93 -1.99 6.80
CA ILE A 64 -7.83 -3.32 7.41
C ILE A 64 -6.74 -3.23 8.47
N ASP A 65 -7.12 -3.46 9.72
CA ASP A 65 -6.21 -3.52 10.85
C ASP A 65 -6.08 -4.97 11.30
N VAL A 66 -4.85 -5.46 11.34
CA VAL A 66 -4.55 -6.80 11.85
C VAL A 66 -3.74 -6.66 13.11
N LYS A 67 -4.28 -7.12 14.23
CA LYS A 67 -3.64 -7.14 15.54
C LYS A 67 -3.45 -8.57 15.99
N GLY A 68 -2.29 -8.92 16.48
CA GLY A 68 -2.05 -10.30 16.88
C GLY A 68 -0.73 -10.54 17.56
N VAL A 69 -0.42 -11.81 17.75
CA VAL A 69 0.81 -12.28 18.39
C VAL A 69 1.64 -13.03 17.36
N THR A 70 2.88 -12.60 17.18
CA THR A 70 3.91 -13.29 16.41
C THR A 70 4.92 -13.94 17.37
N LYS A 71 5.92 -14.63 16.83
CA LYS A 71 7.05 -15.16 17.63
C LYS A 71 7.84 -14.07 18.36
N GLU A 72 7.78 -12.84 17.88
CA GLU A 72 8.53 -11.68 18.40
C GLU A 72 7.72 -10.86 19.42
N GLY A 73 6.44 -11.15 19.58
CA GLY A 73 5.55 -10.47 20.52
C GLY A 73 4.26 -9.98 19.87
N VAL A 74 3.61 -9.00 20.51
CA VAL A 74 2.39 -8.38 19.98
C VAL A 74 2.76 -7.47 18.82
N LYS A 75 2.02 -7.59 17.72
CA LYS A 75 2.23 -6.83 16.50
C LYS A 75 0.90 -6.32 15.96
N GLU A 76 0.93 -5.12 15.41
CA GLU A 76 -0.19 -4.51 14.69
C GLU A 76 0.30 -4.05 13.32
N ILE A 77 -0.49 -4.34 12.29
CA ILE A 77 -0.31 -3.76 10.96
C ILE A 77 -1.60 -3.07 10.55
N ASN A 78 -1.45 -1.84 10.05
CA ASN A 78 -2.56 -1.05 9.54
C ASN A 78 -2.44 -0.95 8.03
N ILE A 79 -3.45 -1.43 7.32
CA ILE A 79 -3.46 -1.61 5.88
C ILE A 79 -4.53 -0.73 5.28
N PHE A 80 -4.17 -0.04 4.20
CA PHE A 80 -5.09 0.65 3.31
C PHE A 80 -5.17 -0.12 2.00
N VAL A 81 -6.38 -0.39 1.53
CA VAL A 81 -6.62 -1.10 0.27
C VAL A 81 -7.42 -0.23 -0.66
N LYS A 82 -6.95 -0.14 -1.90
CA LYS A 82 -7.71 0.37 -3.04
C LYS A 82 -8.06 -0.79 -3.96
N ASN A 83 -9.31 -1.21 -3.92
CA ASN A 83 -9.83 -2.31 -4.72
C ASN A 83 -10.59 -1.77 -5.95
N ILE A 84 -10.23 -2.22 -7.15
CA ILE A 84 -10.88 -1.79 -8.39
C ILE A 84 -12.34 -2.25 -8.37
N VAL A 85 -13.25 -1.31 -8.64
CA VAL A 85 -14.64 -1.63 -8.97
C VAL A 85 -14.75 -1.62 -10.49
N GLN A 86 -14.99 -2.79 -11.09
CA GLN A 86 -15.06 -3.00 -12.54
C GLN A 86 -16.34 -2.44 -13.18
N ASN A 87 -16.89 -1.34 -12.67
CA ASN A 87 -18.04 -0.70 -13.30
C ASN A 87 -17.54 0.29 -14.37
N GLU A 88 -16.96 -0.28 -15.43
CA GLU A 88 -16.32 0.45 -16.54
C GLU A 88 -17.29 1.35 -17.32
N GLU A 89 -18.61 1.10 -17.19
CA GLU A 89 -19.65 1.78 -17.97
C GLU A 89 -19.71 3.30 -17.74
N ASN A 90 -19.22 3.79 -16.60
CA ASN A 90 -19.34 5.19 -16.20
C ASN A 90 -18.10 6.06 -16.48
N LEU A 91 -17.00 5.48 -16.99
CA LEU A 91 -15.68 6.13 -17.02
C LEU A 91 -15.07 6.17 -18.44
N LYS A 92 -15.82 6.71 -19.41
CA LYS A 92 -15.41 6.78 -20.83
C LYS A 92 -14.13 7.59 -21.12
N ILE A 93 -13.64 8.37 -20.15
CA ILE A 93 -12.49 9.29 -20.31
C ILE A 93 -11.18 8.64 -19.83
N LEU A 94 -11.24 7.63 -18.95
CA LEU A 94 -10.07 7.03 -18.30
C LEU A 94 -10.21 5.51 -18.20
N SER A 95 -9.24 4.78 -18.73
CA SER A 95 -9.16 3.33 -18.54
C SER A 95 -8.73 3.02 -17.09
N ILE A 96 -9.69 2.56 -16.27
CA ILE A 96 -9.45 2.15 -14.87
C ILE A 96 -8.33 1.09 -14.79
N PRO A 97 -8.32 0.04 -15.65
CA PRO A 97 -7.24 -0.94 -15.63
C PRO A 97 -5.85 -0.34 -15.91
N ASN A 98 -5.74 0.61 -16.83
CA ASN A 98 -4.46 1.24 -17.14
C ASN A 98 -3.99 2.17 -16.02
N ALA A 99 -4.88 2.99 -15.46
CA ALA A 99 -4.55 3.85 -14.32
C ALA A 99 -4.00 3.03 -13.14
N TYR A 100 -4.64 1.90 -12.89
CA TYR A 100 -4.24 0.99 -11.83
C TYR A 100 -2.92 0.26 -12.12
N LYS A 101 -2.69 -0.20 -13.36
CA LYS A 101 -1.40 -0.77 -13.77
C LYS A 101 -0.26 0.22 -13.58
N THR A 102 -0.45 1.48 -13.98
CA THR A 102 0.53 2.56 -13.78
C THR A 102 0.80 2.80 -12.30
N GLU A 103 -0.25 2.84 -11.47
CA GLU A 103 -0.11 3.03 -10.03
C GLU A 103 0.62 1.84 -9.37
N MET A 104 0.28 0.61 -9.73
CA MET A 104 0.98 -0.59 -9.25
C MET A 104 2.45 -0.60 -9.66
N PHE A 105 2.77 -0.19 -10.89
CA PHE A 105 4.15 -0.03 -11.37
C PHE A 105 4.91 0.99 -10.51
N ALA A 106 4.28 2.12 -10.18
CA ALA A 106 4.91 3.14 -9.35
C ALA A 106 5.33 2.58 -7.97
N TYR A 107 4.45 1.82 -7.33
CA TYR A 107 4.74 1.24 -6.02
C TYR A 107 5.72 0.05 -6.06
N LYS A 108 5.64 -0.82 -7.08
CA LYS A 108 6.43 -2.06 -7.13
C LYS A 108 7.81 -1.90 -7.75
N GLU A 109 7.91 -1.09 -8.80
CA GLU A 109 9.12 -0.99 -9.63
C GLU A 109 9.78 0.36 -9.45
N LEU A 110 9.03 1.45 -9.67
CA LEU A 110 9.60 2.80 -9.65
C LEU A 110 10.17 3.17 -8.27
N TYR A 111 9.52 2.73 -7.19
CA TYR A 111 10.04 2.94 -5.84
C TYR A 111 11.41 2.29 -5.61
N LYS A 112 11.66 1.10 -6.16
CA LYS A 112 12.95 0.41 -6.03
C LYS A 112 14.04 1.22 -6.74
N VAL A 113 13.77 1.65 -7.97
CA VAL A 113 14.67 2.51 -8.73
C VAL A 113 14.99 3.79 -7.96
N PHE A 114 13.99 4.45 -7.37
CA PHE A 114 14.24 5.63 -6.54
C PHE A 114 15.10 5.34 -5.31
N ASN A 115 14.96 4.18 -4.66
CA ASN A 115 15.81 3.84 -3.53
C ASN A 115 17.26 3.60 -3.97
N GLU A 116 17.46 2.85 -5.06
CA GLU A 116 18.78 2.57 -5.64
C GLU A 116 19.49 3.88 -6.02
N LEU A 117 18.81 4.81 -6.70
CA LEU A 117 19.38 6.11 -7.05
C LEU A 117 19.76 6.95 -5.83
N GLN A 118 18.96 6.90 -4.77
CA GLN A 118 19.26 7.61 -3.53
C GLN A 118 20.42 6.98 -2.76
N ASP A 119 20.62 5.67 -2.87
CA ASP A 119 21.76 4.93 -2.34
C ASP A 119 23.04 5.29 -3.10
N GLU A 120 23.01 5.24 -4.44
CA GLU A 120 24.14 5.61 -5.32
C GLU A 120 24.59 7.05 -5.09
N ALA A 121 23.64 7.98 -4.90
CA ALA A 121 23.92 9.38 -4.61
C ALA A 121 24.27 9.65 -3.12
N ALA A 122 24.36 8.60 -2.29
CA ALA A 122 24.65 8.66 -0.86
C ALA A 122 23.79 9.69 -0.11
N ILE A 123 22.50 9.78 -0.46
CA ILE A 123 21.59 10.78 0.13
C ILE A 123 21.36 10.42 1.60
N PRO A 124 21.56 11.37 2.54
CA PRO A 124 21.29 11.15 3.96
C PRO A 124 19.83 10.75 4.21
N LEU A 125 19.59 9.85 5.18
CA LEU A 125 18.26 9.27 5.43
C LEU A 125 17.15 10.31 5.68
N GLN A 126 17.48 11.46 6.27
CA GLN A 126 16.53 12.56 6.50
C GLN A 126 16.12 13.30 5.20
N ASP A 127 17.00 13.29 4.21
CA ASP A 127 16.83 14.01 2.95
C ASP A 127 16.24 13.14 1.85
N ARG A 128 16.20 11.82 2.08
CA ARG A 128 15.57 10.88 1.16
C ARG A 128 14.08 11.17 0.95
N TYR A 129 13.66 10.97 -0.29
CA TYR A 129 12.26 10.81 -0.65
C TYR A 129 11.72 9.53 -0.01
N LYS A 130 10.51 9.62 0.56
CA LYS A 130 9.83 8.51 1.21
C LYS A 130 8.53 8.24 0.48
N MET A 131 8.33 7.00 0.08
CA MET A 131 7.07 6.52 -0.45
C MET A 131 6.35 5.68 0.62
N VAL A 132 5.03 5.60 0.54
CA VAL A 132 4.27 4.68 1.39
C VAL A 132 4.69 3.24 1.11
N LYS A 133 4.82 2.43 2.17
CA LYS A 133 5.13 1.01 2.05
C LYS A 133 3.99 0.33 1.29
N SER A 134 4.31 -0.30 0.16
CA SER A 134 3.40 -1.21 -0.54
C SER A 134 3.67 -2.66 -0.16
N PHE A 135 2.62 -3.47 -0.13
CA PHE A 135 2.74 -4.91 0.08
C PHE A 135 2.96 -5.63 -1.25
N GLU A 136 3.77 -6.69 -1.25
CA GLU A 136 4.05 -7.46 -2.48
C GLU A 136 2.81 -8.17 -3.02
N GLU A 137 1.85 -8.40 -2.12
CA GLU A 137 0.57 -9.06 -2.33
C GLU A 137 -0.45 -8.19 -3.09
N CYS A 138 -0.05 -6.98 -3.54
CA CYS A 138 -0.80 -6.23 -4.55
C CYS A 138 -1.03 -7.11 -5.80
N ASN A 139 -2.25 -7.09 -6.33
CA ASN A 139 -2.64 -7.89 -7.50
C ASN A 139 -3.32 -7.01 -8.56
N SER A 140 -3.90 -7.59 -9.61
CA SER A 140 -4.55 -6.84 -10.69
C SER A 140 -5.82 -6.07 -10.29
N GLU A 141 -6.32 -6.29 -9.08
CA GLU A 141 -7.59 -5.75 -8.57
C GLU A 141 -7.45 -5.00 -7.24
N ALA A 142 -6.40 -5.24 -6.44
CA ALA A 142 -6.24 -4.61 -5.12
C ALA A 142 -4.81 -4.09 -4.86
N ILE A 143 -4.67 -2.76 -4.73
CA ILE A 143 -3.42 -2.09 -4.33
C ILE A 143 -3.47 -2.06 -2.81
N ILE A 144 -2.45 -2.61 -2.18
CA ILE A 144 -2.38 -2.83 -0.74
C ILE A 144 -1.18 -2.04 -0.22
N LEU A 145 -1.46 -1.04 0.61
CA LEU A 145 -0.49 -0.09 1.13
C LEU A 145 -0.56 -0.05 2.66
N GLU A 146 0.49 0.43 3.30
CA GLU A 146 0.43 0.81 4.71
C GLU A 146 -0.55 1.99 4.91
N ASN A 147 -1.40 1.90 5.94
CA ASN A 147 -2.31 2.97 6.28
C ASN A 147 -1.57 4.10 7.03
N VAL A 148 -1.08 5.10 6.29
CA VAL A 148 -0.40 6.27 6.85
C VAL A 148 -1.32 7.18 7.66
N ALA A 149 -2.65 7.04 7.57
CA ALA A 149 -3.56 7.79 8.42
C ALA A 149 -3.40 7.43 9.90
N ARG A 150 -2.94 6.21 10.20
CA ARG A 150 -2.55 5.77 11.56
C ARG A 150 -1.23 6.38 12.05
N LYS A 151 -0.48 7.05 11.16
CA LYS A 151 0.74 7.82 11.46
C LYS A 151 0.49 9.33 11.43
N ASP A 152 -0.74 9.75 11.73
CA ASP A 152 -1.19 11.16 11.76
C ASP A 152 -1.14 11.91 10.42
N TYR A 153 -0.93 11.23 9.29
CA TYR A 153 -1.10 11.84 7.98
C TYR A 153 -2.59 12.09 7.70
N LYS A 154 -2.91 13.29 7.23
CA LYS A 154 -4.29 13.70 6.98
C LYS A 154 -4.40 14.37 5.62
N THR A 155 -5.45 14.02 4.89
CA THR A 155 -5.84 14.78 3.70
C THR A 155 -6.55 16.04 4.17
N VAL A 156 -5.96 17.20 3.89
CA VAL A 156 -6.61 18.50 4.12
C VAL A 156 -7.82 18.64 3.20
N HIS A 157 -8.88 19.27 3.68
CA HIS A 157 -10.05 19.49 2.85
C HIS A 157 -9.70 20.49 1.74
N ARG A 158 -10.06 20.18 0.49
CA ARG A 158 -9.61 20.91 -0.71
C ARG A 158 -10.02 22.39 -0.78
N MET A 159 -11.02 22.78 0.01
CA MET A 159 -11.49 24.17 0.08
C MET A 159 -10.79 24.97 1.18
N ASP A 160 -9.98 24.31 2.01
CA ASP A 160 -9.32 24.95 3.12
C ASP A 160 -8.03 25.60 2.64
N VAL A 161 -7.72 26.77 3.20
CA VAL A 161 -6.46 27.46 2.90
C VAL A 161 -5.32 26.71 3.59
N ILE A 162 -4.34 26.28 2.81
CA ILE A 162 -3.12 25.65 3.34
C ILE A 162 -2.23 26.71 4.00
N SER A 163 -1.56 26.34 5.09
CA SER A 163 -0.55 27.21 5.70
C SER A 163 0.71 27.30 4.82
N LEU A 164 1.48 28.39 4.96
CA LEU A 164 2.75 28.55 4.25
C LEU A 164 3.71 27.39 4.56
N ASN A 165 3.82 27.01 5.85
CA ASN A 165 4.64 25.89 6.27
C ASN A 165 4.22 24.56 5.61
N TYR A 166 2.92 24.31 5.44
CA TYR A 166 2.46 23.13 4.71
C TYR A 166 2.89 23.17 3.24
N ALA A 167 2.76 24.34 2.59
CA ALA A 167 3.19 24.52 1.21
C ALA A 167 4.70 24.28 1.05
N GLU A 168 5.54 24.86 1.91
CA GLU A 168 7.00 24.69 1.90
C GLU A 168 7.41 23.21 2.03
N VAL A 169 6.80 22.48 2.96
CA VAL A 169 7.05 21.04 3.15
C VAL A 169 6.59 20.24 1.93
N ALA A 170 5.42 20.54 1.37
CA ALA A 170 4.92 19.86 0.18
C ALA A 170 5.82 20.10 -1.04
N PHE A 171 6.25 21.34 -1.28
CA PHE A 171 7.20 21.68 -2.35
C PHE A 171 8.55 20.98 -2.15
N THR A 172 9.05 20.93 -0.92
CA THR A 172 10.28 20.21 -0.58
C THR A 172 10.16 18.71 -0.85
N ALA A 173 9.00 18.10 -0.54
CA ALA A 173 8.78 16.69 -0.83
C ALA A 173 8.76 16.40 -2.34
N VAL A 174 8.16 17.27 -3.14
CA VAL A 174 8.12 17.16 -4.61
C VAL A 174 9.51 17.39 -5.21
N SER A 175 10.25 18.39 -4.73
CA SER A 175 11.60 18.69 -5.25
C SER A 175 12.57 17.54 -5.02
N LYS A 176 12.45 16.77 -3.92
CA LYS A 176 13.23 15.55 -3.70
C LYS A 176 13.05 14.53 -4.83
N ILE A 177 11.84 14.37 -5.36
CA ILE A 177 11.59 13.48 -6.51
C ILE A 177 12.32 14.01 -7.74
N SER A 178 12.08 15.29 -8.08
CA SER A 178 12.65 15.92 -9.27
C SER A 178 14.19 15.96 -9.24
N CYS A 179 14.80 16.30 -8.12
CA CYS A 179 16.26 16.35 -7.97
C CYS A 179 16.91 14.97 -8.02
N THR A 180 16.22 13.92 -7.57
CA THR A 180 16.72 12.54 -7.69
C THR A 180 16.81 12.12 -9.16
N ILE A 181 15.85 12.54 -9.99
CA ILE A 181 15.85 12.28 -11.43
C ILE A 181 16.97 13.05 -12.14
N ILE A 182 17.12 14.35 -11.86
CA ILE A 182 18.10 15.23 -12.54
C ILE A 182 19.55 14.80 -12.28
N ARG A 183 19.86 14.32 -11.07
CA ARG A 183 21.22 13.87 -10.73
C ARG A 183 21.67 12.64 -11.52
N ASN A 184 20.74 11.80 -11.97
CA ASN A 184 21.06 10.58 -12.73
C ASN A 184 21.28 10.86 -14.22
N GLU A 185 20.75 11.95 -14.77
CA GLU A 185 20.97 12.34 -16.17
C GLU A 185 22.31 13.05 -16.43
N GLY A 186 23.21 13.10 -15.44
CA GLY A 186 24.55 13.67 -15.61
C GLY A 186 24.57 15.18 -15.92
N VAL A 187 23.45 15.88 -15.68
CA VAL A 187 23.40 17.33 -15.87
C VAL A 187 23.75 18.02 -14.56
N GLU A 188 25.01 18.42 -14.43
CA GLU A 188 25.48 19.43 -13.48
C GLU A 188 24.84 20.78 -13.79
N THR A 189 23.53 20.95 -13.64
CA THR A 189 22.93 22.29 -13.60
C THR A 189 21.65 22.28 -12.79
N ILE A 190 21.77 22.75 -11.54
CA ILE A 190 20.64 23.28 -10.78
C ILE A 190 20.29 24.62 -11.43
N VAL A 191 19.14 24.71 -12.08
CA VAL A 191 18.54 26.01 -12.41
C VAL A 191 17.46 26.28 -11.36
N PHE A 192 17.63 27.41 -10.68
CA PHE A 192 16.81 27.91 -9.57
C PHE A 192 15.32 28.03 -9.91
#